data_AF-A0AAU6HC85-F1
#
_entry.id   AF-A0AAU6HC85-F1
#
_cell.length_a   1.000
_cell.length_b   1.000
_cell.length_c   1.000
_cell.angle_alpha   90.00
_cell.angle_beta   90.00
_cell.angle_gamma   90.00
#
_symmetry.space_group_name_H-M   'P 1'
#
loop_
_entity.id
_entity.type
_entity.pdbx_description
1 polymer ?
#
loop_
_entity_poly.entity_id
_entity_poly.type
_entity_poly.pdbx_seq_one_letter_code
_entity_poly.pdbx_strand_id
1 'polypeptide(L)' 'MKREIVSKQYRHNGGFARVEQDNGGHLLVHCSGCRTEEYAAGMAPGLAKLVAHVEK' A
#
# COMPACT_ATOMS: atom_id res chain seq x y z
N MET A 1 -0.47 -8.69 14.70
CA MET A 1 0.68 -8.71 13.76
C MET A 1 1.39 -7.37 13.86
N LYS A 2 2.68 -7.34 14.21
CA LYS A 2 3.43 -6.08 14.40
C LYS A 2 3.82 -5.53 13.02
N ARG A 3 3.63 -4.22 12.79
CA ARG A 3 4.05 -3.55 11.55
C ARG A 3 5.45 -2.97 11.74
N GLU A 4 6.36 -3.28 10.83
CA GLU A 4 7.75 -2.84 10.91
C GLU A 4 8.03 -1.64 10.01
N ILE A 5 7.34 -1.56 8.87
CA ILE A 5 7.44 -0.42 7.94
C ILE A 5 6.04 0.08 7.66
N VAL A 6 5.87 1.40 7.71
CA VAL A 6 4.63 2.09 7.32
C VAL A 6 5.01 3.24 6.40
N SER A 7 4.55 3.19 5.15
CA SER A 7 4.77 4.28 4.21
C SER A 7 3.99 5.53 4.63
N LYS A 8 4.40 6.70 4.11
CA LYS A 8 3.49 7.86 4.09
C LYS A 8 2.23 7.52 3.30
N GLN A 9 1.12 8.15 3.68
CA GLN A 9 -0.10 8.06 2.88
C GLN A 9 0.10 8.75 1.53
N TYR A 10 -0.49 8.18 0.49
CA TYR A 10 -0.52 8.74 -0.86
C TYR A 10 -1.94 8.67 -1.41
N ARG A 11 -2.31 9.57 -2.34
CA ARG A 11 -3.62 9.48 -3.00
C ARG A 11 -3.67 8.23 -3.88
N HIS A 12 -4.76 7.47 -3.83
CA HIS A 12 -4.98 6.29 -4.67
C HIS A 12 -6.48 6.10 -4.92
N ASN A 13 -6.90 5.87 -6.17
CA ASN A 13 -8.30 5.58 -6.57
C ASN A 13 -9.39 6.46 -5.90
N GLY A 14 -9.13 7.76 -5.75
CA GLY A 14 -10.07 8.70 -5.15
C GLY A 14 -10.09 8.74 -3.62
N GLY A 15 -9.24 7.94 -2.96
CA GLY A 15 -9.00 7.96 -1.53
C GLY A 15 -7.51 8.11 -1.19
N PHE A 16 -7.12 7.57 -0.05
CA PHE A 16 -5.73 7.51 0.40
C PHE A 16 -5.31 6.07 0.67
N ALA A 17 -4.12 5.71 0.22
CA ALA A 17 -3.51 4.42 0.49
C ALA A 17 -2.22 4.58 1.29
N ARG A 18 -1.85 3.53 2.02
CA ARG A 18 -0.51 3.36 2.60
C ARG A 18 -0.08 1.90 2.48
N VAL A 19 1.22 1.69 2.40
CA VAL A 19 1.81 0.35 2.39
C VAL A 19 2.37 0.06 3.78
N GLU A 20 2.05 -1.12 4.30
CA GLU A 20 2.56 -1.62 5.57
C GLU A 20 3.30 -2.93 5.35
N GLN A 21 4.43 -3.12 6.02
CA GLN A 21 5.10 -4.42 6.08
C GLN A 21 4.93 -5.04 7.46
N ASP A 22 4.60 -6.33 7.50
CA ASP A 22 4.69 -7.11 8.73
C ASP A 22 6.08 -7.70 8.96
N ASN A 23 6.28 -8.28 10.15
CA ASN A 23 7.51 -8.96 10.54
C ASN A 23 7.78 -10.28 9.78
N GLY A 24 6.80 -10.77 9.01
CA GLY A 24 6.98 -11.90 8.08
C GLY A 24 7.45 -11.44 6.70
N GLY A 25 7.62 -10.14 6.48
CA GLY A 25 8.02 -9.56 5.20
C GLY A 25 6.85 -9.34 4.24
N HIS A 26 5.60 -9.61 4.63
CA HIS A 26 4.45 -9.36 3.76
C HIS A 26 4.14 -7.87 3.70
N LEU A 27 4.11 -7.34 2.48
CA LEU A 27 3.62 -6.00 2.20
C LEU A 27 2.12 -6.03 1.93
N LEU A 28 1.40 -5.10 2.58
CA LEU A 28 -0.05 -4.95 2.54
C LEU A 28 -0.37 -3.51 2.16
N VAL A 29 -1.28 -3.33 1.21
CA VAL A 29 -1.77 -2.01 0.82
C VAL A 29 -3.10 -1.77 1.52
N HIS A 30 -3.11 -0.79 2.43
CA HIS A 30 -4.32 -0.35 3.11
C HIS A 30 -4.90 0.85 2.39
N CYS A 31 -6.13 0.72 1.88
CA CYS A 31 -6.87 1.78 1.19
C CYS A 31 -8.00 2.30 2.08
N SER A 32 -8.11 3.62 2.24
CA SER A 32 -9.19 4.30 2.96
C SER A 32 -9.89 5.29 2.04
N GLY A 33 -11.21 5.16 1.89
CA GLY A 33 -12.02 6.01 1.03
C GLY A 33 -11.79 5.81 -0.48
N CYS A 34 -11.14 4.71 -0.87
CA CYS A 34 -10.91 4.37 -2.27
C CYS A 34 -12.21 3.92 -2.93
N ARG A 35 -12.45 4.34 -4.17
CA ARG A 35 -13.68 3.96 -4.92
C ARG A 35 -13.79 2.45 -5.17
N THR A 36 -12.66 1.76 -5.15
CA THR A 36 -12.55 0.31 -5.28
C THR A 36 -11.53 -0.20 -4.25
N GLU A 37 -11.90 -1.24 -3.49
CA GLU A 37 -10.97 -1.93 -2.60
C GLU A 37 -10.00 -2.75 -3.45
N GLU A 38 -8.70 -2.45 -3.36
CA GLU A 38 -7.67 -3.21 -4.05
C GLU A 38 -6.72 -3.84 -3.03
N TYR A 39 -6.91 -5.13 -2.79
CA TYR A 39 -6.00 -5.90 -1.97
C TYR A 39 -4.79 -6.32 -2.82
N ALA A 40 -3.59 -5.88 -2.46
CA ALA A 40 -2.35 -6.40 -3.01
C ALA A 40 -1.68 -7.27 -1.94
N ALA A 41 -1.77 -8.59 -2.10
CA ALA A 41 -1.03 -9.53 -1.27
C ALA A 41 0.35 -9.75 -1.89
N GLY A 42 1.41 -9.33 -1.17
CA GLY A 42 2.78 -9.61 -1.53
C GLY A 42 3.56 -8.40 -2.07
N MET A 43 4.90 -8.53 -2.04
CA MET A 43 5.82 -7.40 -2.25
C MET A 43 5.74 -6.79 -3.64
N ALA A 44 5.75 -7.61 -4.69
CA ALA A 44 5.78 -7.12 -6.07
C ALA A 44 4.54 -6.25 -6.45
N PRO A 45 3.29 -6.70 -6.22
CA PRO A 45 2.13 -5.87 -6.56
C PRO A 45 1.98 -4.66 -5.63
N GLY A 46 2.42 -4.73 -4.37
CA GLY A 46 2.42 -3.60 -3.44
C GLY A 46 3.42 -2.50 -3.83
N LEU A 47 4.66 -2.86 -4.16
CA LEU A 47 5.68 -1.91 -4.62
C LEU A 47 5.35 -1.29 -5.98
N ALA A 48 4.83 -2.08 -6.92
CA ALA A 48 4.47 -1.57 -8.24
C ALA A 48 3.46 -0.40 -8.15
N LYS A 49 2.49 -0.49 -7.23
CA LYS A 49 1.50 0.58 -6.99
C LYS A 49 2.10 1.82 -6.33
N LEU A 50 3.07 1.63 -5.43
CA LEU A 50 3.77 2.73 -4.77
C LEU A 50 4.69 3.46 -5.75
N VAL A 51 5.51 2.74 -6.51
CA VAL A 51 6.44 3.32 -7.51
C VAL A 51 5.66 4.10 -8.57
N ALA A 52 4.55 3.55 -9.07
CA ALA A 52 3.68 4.25 -10.02
C ALA A 52 3.10 5.58 -9.51
N HIS A 53 3.06 5.81 -8.19
CA HIS A 53 2.62 7.05 -7.56
C HIS A 53 3.76 7.98 -7.14
N VAL A 54 4.99 7.51 -7.04
CA VAL A 54 6.17 8.34 -6.70
C VAL A 54 6.81 8.95 -7.94
N GLU A 55 6.64 8.33 -9.12
CA GLU A 55 7.18 8.83 -10.39
C GLU A 55 6.24 9.82 -11.13
N LYS A 56 5.18 10.30 -10.48
CA LYS A 56 4.28 11.37 -10.99
C LYS A 56 4.31 12.57 -10.07
#